data_AF-A0A8C1TML7-F1
#
_entry.id   AF-A0A8C1TML7-F1
#
_cell.length_a   1.000
_cell.length_b   1.000
_cell.length_c   1.000
_cell.angle_alpha   90.00
_cell.angle_beta   90.00
_cell.angle_gamma   90.00
#
_symmetry.space_group_name_H-M   'P 1'
#
loop_
_entity.id
_entity.type
_entity.pdbx_description
1 polymer ?
#
loop_
_entity_poly.entity_id
_entity_poly.type
_entity_poly.pdbx_seq_one_letter_code
_entity_poly.pdbx_strand_id
1 'polypeptide(L)'
;MFLLCKFQGQCYHKLKRSCLRRGALFQDPFFPPSAESLFYKRTPPPGLTWKRPRELCKDPRLFVDGISTRDLHQGSLGNCWMVAATSCLAAESSLWKKVIPDHAEQEWHPKRPDLYAGIFHFRFWRLGQWTDVVVDDRLPVSEDGTLLFCRSATPREFWSALLEKAYAKLNGCYEALEGGNTAEALVDFTGGVSEPLNLNQEELIQHADQRKMLFQTIAHAHGHKALITCSIRPADGEQVESVLDCGLIKGHAYGVTAFKKLRMSETLNGMCNATRLHMVRMRNPWGTADWTGAWSLGSPQWQQLSRREREKMGLVVRDVGEFWMEFEDFCRYFTDMVVCRLAEKSLLWPQTHWREVWERQIDRRSRCGGCINHRDTFLYNPQFLFELVGDGAEVLICLQQEDRRMKRREGSGENLPIGFEVLRVEVNRVCRVQCLCEQAASSVYMDSRSVTLRVTLGPGRYVILPTTFLPGSTGRFLLRFFSHSHVRLR
;
A
#
# COMPACT_ATOMS: atom_id res chain seq x y z
N MET A 1 2.27 20.89 -9.91
CA MET A 1 1.47 20.03 -10.81
C MET A 1 2.32 18.81 -11.10
N PHE A 2 1.96 17.61 -10.61
CA PHE A 2 2.71 16.40 -10.95
C PHE A 2 2.44 16.08 -12.43
N LEU A 3 3.49 15.95 -13.25
CA LEU A 3 3.36 15.49 -14.63
C LEU A 3 2.83 14.04 -14.61
N LEU A 4 1.69 13.81 -15.26
CA LEU A 4 1.16 12.46 -15.47
C LEU A 4 2.06 11.76 -16.50
N CYS A 5 2.76 10.72 -16.06
CA CYS A 5 3.58 9.87 -16.92
C CYS A 5 2.67 8.88 -17.68
N LYS A 6 2.97 8.62 -18.95
CA LYS A 6 2.26 7.63 -19.77
C LYS A 6 3.11 6.37 -19.85
N PHE A 7 2.63 5.27 -19.28
CA PHE A 7 3.35 4.00 -19.36
C PHE A 7 3.47 3.54 -20.81
N GLN A 8 4.68 3.21 -21.25
CA GLN A 8 4.98 2.82 -22.64
C GLN A 8 4.47 3.81 -23.70
N GLY A 9 4.34 5.10 -23.34
CA GLY A 9 3.83 6.15 -24.23
C GLY A 9 2.35 6.03 -24.61
N GLN A 10 1.61 5.08 -24.03
CA GLN A 10 0.19 4.84 -24.35
C GLN A 10 -0.69 5.98 -23.82
N CYS A 11 -1.69 6.39 -24.60
CA CYS A 11 -2.63 7.44 -24.22
C CYS A 11 -4.06 6.92 -24.37
N TYR A 12 -4.73 6.69 -23.23
CA TYR A 12 -6.07 6.10 -23.15
C TYR A 12 -7.05 6.69 -24.16
N HIS A 13 -7.31 8.01 -24.10
CA HIS A 13 -8.31 8.64 -24.98
C HIS A 13 -7.96 8.55 -26.48
N LYS A 14 -6.67 8.61 -26.85
CA LYS A 14 -6.24 8.46 -28.25
C LYS A 14 -6.46 7.02 -28.74
N LEU A 15 -6.09 6.04 -27.93
CA LEU A 15 -6.25 4.62 -28.24
C LEU A 15 -7.74 4.23 -28.32
N LYS A 16 -8.55 4.64 -27.33
CA LYS A 16 -10.01 4.44 -27.33
C LYS A 16 -10.64 5.02 -28.58
N ARG A 17 -10.37 6.29 -28.92
CA ARG A 17 -10.90 6.93 -30.14
C ARG A 17 -10.46 6.20 -31.41
N SER A 18 -9.24 5.67 -31.46
CA SER A 18 -8.75 4.88 -32.59
C SER A 18 -9.47 3.54 -32.73
N CYS A 19 -9.70 2.85 -31.62
CA CYS A 19 -10.47 1.60 -31.59
C CYS A 19 -11.92 1.81 -32.02
N LEU A 20 -12.60 2.82 -31.46
CA LEU A 20 -13.97 3.17 -31.83
C LEU A 20 -14.11 3.50 -33.32
N ARG A 21 -13.21 4.31 -33.89
CA ARG A 21 -13.22 4.63 -35.33
C ARG A 21 -13.04 3.41 -36.24
N ARG A 22 -12.30 2.39 -35.77
CA ARG A 22 -12.04 1.16 -36.54
C ARG A 22 -13.09 0.08 -36.29
N GLY A 23 -14.02 0.28 -35.35
CA GLY A 23 -14.95 -0.78 -34.91
C GLY A 23 -14.25 -2.00 -34.31
N ALA A 24 -13.05 -1.82 -33.73
CA ALA A 24 -12.21 -2.91 -33.24
C ALA A 24 -11.93 -2.76 -31.74
N LEU A 25 -11.90 -3.89 -31.02
CA LEU A 25 -11.51 -3.90 -29.62
C LEU A 25 -10.00 -3.69 -29.46
N PHE A 26 -9.62 -2.99 -28.41
CA PHE A 26 -8.22 -2.78 -28.08
C PHE A 26 -7.52 -4.11 -27.76
N GLN A 27 -6.34 -4.27 -28.33
CA GLN A 27 -5.43 -5.34 -28.04
C GLN A 27 -4.13 -4.70 -27.58
N ASP A 28 -3.74 -4.97 -26.35
CA ASP A 28 -2.58 -4.33 -25.76
C ASP A 28 -1.26 -4.93 -26.29
N PRO A 29 -0.45 -4.18 -27.04
CA PRO A 29 0.79 -4.70 -27.60
C PRO A 29 1.88 -4.89 -26.53
N PHE A 30 1.77 -4.22 -25.38
CA PHE A 30 2.78 -4.28 -24.30
C PHE A 30 2.41 -5.25 -23.18
N PHE A 31 1.24 -5.89 -23.26
CA PHE A 31 0.81 -6.90 -22.30
C PHE A 31 -0.12 -7.91 -22.99
N PRO A 32 0.42 -8.71 -23.93
CA PRO A 32 -0.37 -9.62 -24.75
C PRO A 32 -0.98 -10.75 -23.90
N PRO A 33 -2.10 -11.35 -24.31
CA PRO A 33 -2.72 -12.49 -23.62
C PRO A 33 -1.90 -13.77 -23.85
N SER A 34 -0.71 -13.84 -23.26
CA SER A 34 0.28 -14.88 -23.48
C SER A 34 0.86 -15.37 -22.15
N ALA A 35 1.60 -16.48 -22.20
CA ALA A 35 2.29 -17.01 -21.04
C ALA A 35 3.24 -15.99 -20.40
N GLU A 36 3.88 -15.13 -21.20
CA GLU A 36 4.86 -14.14 -20.72
C GLU A 36 4.24 -13.06 -19.83
N SER A 37 2.95 -12.75 -20.04
CA SER A 37 2.22 -11.80 -19.20
C SER A 37 1.78 -12.42 -17.87
N LEU A 38 1.78 -13.75 -17.77
CA LEU A 38 1.40 -14.48 -16.57
C LEU A 38 2.61 -14.78 -15.70
N PHE A 39 3.62 -15.44 -16.29
CA PHE A 39 4.70 -16.08 -15.55
C PHE A 39 6.04 -15.89 -16.30
N TYR A 40 7.10 -15.67 -15.54
CA TYR A 40 8.50 -15.65 -16.00
C TYR A 40 9.31 -16.85 -15.49
N LYS A 41 8.82 -17.57 -14.47
CA LYS A 41 9.42 -18.82 -13.97
C LYS A 41 8.47 -20.01 -14.10
N ARG A 42 7.20 -19.84 -13.71
CA ARG A 42 6.20 -20.92 -13.73
C ARG A 42 5.63 -21.15 -15.13
N THR A 43 5.13 -22.36 -15.38
CA THR A 43 4.29 -22.65 -16.55
C THR A 43 2.83 -22.31 -16.25
N PRO A 44 2.07 -21.76 -17.22
CA PRO A 44 0.63 -21.60 -17.06
C PRO A 44 -0.07 -22.95 -16.79
N PRO A 45 -1.11 -22.99 -15.95
CA PRO A 45 -1.96 -24.16 -15.80
C PRO A 45 -2.55 -24.62 -17.15
N PRO A 46 -2.73 -25.93 -17.38
CA PRO A 46 -3.39 -26.43 -18.57
C PRO A 46 -4.83 -25.90 -18.66
N GLY A 47 -5.33 -25.71 -19.89
CA GLY A 47 -6.69 -25.21 -20.12
C GLY A 47 -6.91 -23.72 -19.83
N LEU A 48 -5.87 -22.99 -19.39
CA LEU A 48 -5.96 -21.56 -19.15
C LEU A 48 -6.20 -20.79 -20.46
N THR A 49 -7.22 -19.94 -20.48
CA THR A 49 -7.58 -19.09 -21.61
C THR A 49 -7.65 -17.62 -21.20
N TRP A 50 -7.65 -16.71 -22.18
CA TRP A 50 -7.86 -15.29 -21.94
C TRP A 50 -9.21 -14.87 -22.51
N LYS A 51 -10.13 -14.40 -21.65
CA LYS A 51 -11.48 -14.01 -22.04
C LYS A 51 -11.79 -12.59 -21.59
N ARG A 52 -12.60 -11.86 -22.34
CA ARG A 52 -13.15 -10.57 -21.92
C ARG A 52 -14.36 -10.76 -21.02
N PRO A 53 -14.71 -9.80 -20.15
CA PRO A 53 -15.91 -9.83 -19.32
C PRO A 53 -17.21 -10.14 -20.08
N ARG A 54 -17.37 -9.64 -21.32
CA ARG A 54 -18.53 -9.93 -22.18
C ARG A 54 -18.65 -11.40 -22.60
N GLU A 55 -17.57 -12.17 -22.52
CA GLU A 55 -17.55 -13.62 -22.80
C GLU A 55 -17.84 -14.44 -21.53
N LEU A 56 -17.77 -13.82 -20.34
CA LEU A 56 -17.98 -14.46 -19.05
C LEU A 56 -19.38 -14.20 -18.49
N CYS A 57 -19.95 -13.02 -18.72
CA CYS A 57 -21.31 -12.69 -18.27
C CYS A 57 -22.02 -11.73 -19.23
N LYS A 58 -23.36 -11.68 -19.12
CA LYS A 58 -24.22 -10.92 -20.05
C LYS A 58 -24.20 -9.40 -19.82
N ASP A 59 -24.01 -8.95 -18.58
CA ASP A 59 -24.04 -7.53 -18.19
C ASP A 59 -22.80 -7.21 -17.33
N PRO A 60 -21.59 -7.24 -17.92
CA PRO A 60 -20.38 -6.89 -17.21
C PRO A 60 -20.40 -5.42 -16.83
N ARG A 61 -19.87 -5.12 -15.64
CA ARG A 61 -19.80 -3.78 -15.07
C ARG A 61 -18.44 -3.54 -14.46
N LEU A 62 -18.00 -2.29 -14.53
CA LEU A 62 -16.82 -1.85 -13.84
C LEU A 62 -17.15 -1.73 -12.36
N PHE A 63 -18.30 -1.11 -12.04
CA PHE A 63 -18.86 -1.06 -10.69
C PHE A 63 -20.33 -1.45 -10.69
N VAL A 64 -20.76 -2.23 -9.70
CA VAL A 64 -22.18 -2.57 -9.49
C VAL A 64 -22.79 -1.65 -8.45
N ASP A 65 -22.24 -1.63 -7.23
CA ASP A 65 -22.75 -0.85 -6.09
C ASP A 65 -21.68 0.13 -5.55
N GLY A 66 -20.89 0.69 -6.46
CA GLY A 66 -19.69 1.45 -6.14
C GLY A 66 -18.47 0.55 -5.97
N ILE A 67 -17.43 1.06 -5.32
CA ILE A 67 -16.28 0.24 -4.93
C ILE A 67 -16.49 -0.20 -3.49
N SER A 68 -16.42 -1.52 -3.28
CA SER A 68 -16.52 -2.13 -1.97
C SER A 68 -15.32 -3.04 -1.70
N THR A 69 -15.06 -3.27 -0.43
CA THR A 69 -14.07 -4.26 -0.01
C THR A 69 -14.47 -5.67 -0.49
N ARG A 70 -15.77 -5.95 -0.65
CA ARG A 70 -16.32 -7.22 -1.19
C ARG A 70 -15.83 -7.59 -2.59
N ASP A 71 -15.33 -6.62 -3.33
CA ASP A 71 -15.00 -6.81 -4.74
C ASP A 71 -13.58 -7.38 -4.89
N LEU A 72 -12.91 -7.61 -3.75
CA LEU A 72 -11.53 -8.04 -3.63
C LEU A 72 -11.46 -9.39 -2.94
N HIS A 73 -11.41 -10.44 -3.75
CA HIS A 73 -10.99 -11.78 -3.34
C HIS A 73 -9.69 -12.11 -4.05
N GLN A 74 -8.69 -12.53 -3.28
CA GLN A 74 -7.43 -13.01 -3.83
C GLN A 74 -7.66 -14.29 -4.66
N GLY A 75 -6.99 -14.38 -5.80
CA GLY A 75 -6.96 -15.59 -6.62
C GLY A 75 -5.77 -16.49 -6.28
N SER A 76 -5.25 -17.22 -7.27
CA SER A 76 -4.18 -18.21 -7.06
C SER A 76 -2.76 -17.64 -6.88
N LEU A 77 -2.62 -16.33 -6.68
CA LEU A 77 -1.34 -15.62 -6.67
C LEU A 77 -1.01 -15.18 -5.24
N GLY A 78 0.25 -15.30 -4.82
CA GLY A 78 0.74 -14.83 -3.50
C GLY A 78 0.87 -13.30 -3.40
N ASN A 79 -0.18 -12.55 -3.74
CA ASN A 79 -0.20 -11.09 -3.78
C ASN A 79 -1.14 -10.45 -2.74
N CYS A 80 -1.38 -11.15 -1.62
CA CYS A 80 -2.20 -10.69 -0.49
C CYS A 80 -1.90 -9.26 -0.06
N TRP A 81 -0.62 -8.86 -0.05
CA TRP A 81 -0.14 -7.51 0.25
C TRP A 81 -0.80 -6.43 -0.62
N MET A 82 -0.98 -6.70 -1.92
CA MET A 82 -1.61 -5.78 -2.87
C MET A 82 -3.12 -5.76 -2.70
N VAL A 83 -3.74 -6.93 -2.51
CA VAL A 83 -5.20 -7.04 -2.31
C VAL A 83 -5.63 -6.37 -0.99
N ALA A 84 -4.86 -6.56 0.09
CA ALA A 84 -5.06 -5.89 1.37
C ALA A 84 -4.98 -4.36 1.22
N ALA A 85 -3.94 -3.85 0.57
CA ALA A 85 -3.80 -2.41 0.29
C ALA A 85 -4.96 -1.87 -0.56
N THR A 86 -5.39 -2.63 -1.58
CA THR A 86 -6.53 -2.27 -2.43
C THR A 86 -7.83 -2.25 -1.65
N SER A 87 -7.98 -3.10 -0.63
CA SER A 87 -9.18 -3.11 0.21
C SER A 87 -9.27 -1.87 1.11
N CYS A 88 -8.14 -1.37 1.60
CA CYS A 88 -8.10 -0.09 2.30
C CYS A 88 -8.40 1.07 1.35
N LEU A 89 -7.90 1.01 0.11
CA LEU A 89 -8.20 1.98 -0.94
C LEU A 89 -9.71 2.03 -1.27
N ALA A 90 -10.36 0.87 -1.33
CA ALA A 90 -11.78 0.74 -1.62
C ALA A 90 -12.67 1.48 -0.61
N ALA A 91 -12.26 1.53 0.66
CA ALA A 91 -12.97 2.25 1.71
C ALA A 91 -12.88 3.79 1.58
N GLU A 92 -11.90 4.32 0.83
CA GLU A 92 -11.61 5.75 0.73
C GLU A 92 -11.91 6.33 -0.65
N SER A 93 -13.15 6.84 -0.83
CA SER A 93 -13.65 7.30 -2.13
C SER A 93 -12.83 8.37 -2.83
N SER A 94 -12.18 9.24 -2.06
CA SER A 94 -11.32 10.30 -2.59
C SER A 94 -9.98 9.79 -3.13
N LEU A 95 -9.56 8.59 -2.73
CA LEU A 95 -8.30 7.97 -3.13
C LEU A 95 -8.49 7.06 -4.32
N TRP A 96 -9.47 6.17 -4.31
CA TRP A 96 -9.64 5.23 -5.43
C TRP A 96 -9.96 5.96 -6.73
N LYS A 97 -10.65 7.11 -6.70
CA LYS A 97 -10.89 7.94 -7.91
C LYS A 97 -9.61 8.51 -8.53
N LYS A 98 -8.51 8.58 -7.78
CA LYS A 98 -7.19 8.93 -8.34
C LYS A 98 -6.59 7.76 -9.08
N VAL A 99 -6.80 6.53 -8.58
CA VAL A 99 -6.30 5.28 -9.15
C VAL A 99 -7.12 4.82 -10.35
N ILE A 100 -8.44 4.97 -10.31
CA ILE A 100 -9.36 4.68 -11.41
C ILE A 100 -9.94 6.01 -11.91
N PRO A 101 -9.17 6.79 -12.69
CA PRO A 101 -9.63 8.07 -13.23
C PRO A 101 -10.75 7.85 -14.24
N ASP A 102 -11.55 8.89 -14.51
CA ASP A 102 -12.53 8.88 -15.60
C ASP A 102 -13.47 7.66 -15.58
N HIS A 103 -13.70 7.12 -14.38
CA HIS A 103 -14.29 5.79 -14.15
C HIS A 103 -15.68 5.63 -14.80
N ALA A 104 -16.44 6.73 -14.88
CA ALA A 104 -17.74 6.77 -15.55
C ALA A 104 -17.63 6.59 -17.08
N GLU A 105 -16.55 7.06 -17.71
CA GLU A 105 -16.30 6.86 -19.15
C GLU A 105 -15.77 5.45 -19.46
N GLN A 106 -15.18 4.79 -18.47
CA GLN A 106 -14.67 3.43 -18.60
C GLN A 106 -15.76 2.36 -18.46
N GLU A 107 -16.91 2.71 -17.89
CA GLU A 107 -18.01 1.78 -17.61
C GLU A 107 -18.60 1.15 -18.88
N TRP A 108 -19.04 -0.11 -18.76
CA TRP A 108 -19.87 -0.74 -19.78
C TRP A 108 -21.26 -0.10 -19.74
N HIS A 109 -21.57 0.73 -20.74
CA HIS A 109 -22.87 1.39 -20.84
C HIS A 109 -23.91 0.51 -21.55
N PRO A 110 -24.98 0.05 -20.85
CA PRO A 110 -26.01 -0.78 -21.49
C PRO A 110 -26.77 -0.02 -22.59
N LYS A 111 -26.94 1.30 -22.41
CA LYS A 111 -27.64 2.18 -23.36
C LYS A 111 -26.76 2.69 -24.50
N ARG A 112 -25.43 2.55 -24.38
CA ARG A 112 -24.44 3.06 -25.33
C ARG A 112 -23.32 2.02 -25.56
N PRO A 113 -23.67 0.82 -26.06
CA PRO A 113 -22.70 -0.25 -26.26
C PRO A 113 -21.64 0.11 -27.31
N ASP A 114 -21.91 1.11 -28.15
CA ASP A 114 -21.00 1.70 -29.13
C ASP A 114 -19.78 2.38 -28.51
N LEU A 115 -19.85 2.79 -27.23
CA LEU A 115 -18.74 3.44 -26.53
C LEU A 115 -17.70 2.46 -25.99
N TYR A 116 -18.02 1.17 -25.98
CA TYR A 116 -17.12 0.12 -25.52
C TYR A 116 -16.07 -0.22 -26.58
N ALA A 117 -14.80 -0.16 -26.18
CA ALA A 117 -13.65 -0.48 -27.03
C ALA A 117 -12.71 -1.51 -26.39
N GLY A 118 -13.12 -2.19 -25.30
CA GLY A 118 -12.31 -3.19 -24.60
C GLY A 118 -10.99 -2.63 -24.05
N ILE A 119 -11.00 -1.39 -23.57
CA ILE A 119 -9.84 -0.62 -23.11
C ILE A 119 -10.17 0.12 -21.81
N PHE A 120 -9.25 0.04 -20.85
CA PHE A 120 -9.33 0.61 -19.52
C PHE A 120 -7.99 1.26 -19.15
N HIS A 121 -7.97 2.13 -18.15
CA HIS A 121 -6.74 2.68 -17.62
C HIS A 121 -6.80 2.96 -16.12
N PHE A 122 -5.64 2.86 -15.50
CA PHE A 122 -5.43 3.01 -14.07
C PHE A 122 -4.18 3.86 -13.82
N ARG A 123 -4.13 4.54 -12.68
CA ARG A 123 -2.99 5.38 -12.30
C ARG A 123 -2.33 4.82 -11.05
N PHE A 124 -1.02 4.69 -11.12
CA PHE A 124 -0.19 4.28 -9.99
C PHE A 124 0.89 5.32 -9.74
N TRP A 125 1.14 5.64 -8.49
CA TRP A 125 2.21 6.53 -8.10
C TRP A 125 3.54 5.77 -8.13
N ARG A 126 4.53 6.29 -8.86
CA ARG A 126 5.87 5.70 -8.99
C ARG A 126 6.91 6.80 -8.89
N LEU A 127 7.83 6.69 -7.92
CA LEU A 127 8.94 7.62 -7.70
C LEU A 127 8.55 9.11 -7.84
N GLY A 128 7.50 9.52 -7.13
CA GLY A 128 7.07 10.94 -7.11
C GLY A 128 6.10 11.33 -8.22
N GLN A 129 5.70 10.42 -9.10
CA GLN A 129 4.86 10.73 -10.27
C GLN A 129 3.73 9.74 -10.45
N TRP A 130 2.55 10.24 -10.80
CA TRP A 130 1.45 9.38 -11.24
C TRP A 130 1.74 8.86 -12.64
N THR A 131 1.61 7.56 -12.84
CA THR A 131 1.83 6.85 -14.10
C THR A 131 0.52 6.22 -14.55
N ASP A 132 0.03 6.64 -15.72
CA ASP A 132 -1.18 6.14 -16.37
C ASP A 132 -0.84 4.85 -17.14
N VAL A 133 -1.50 3.75 -16.79
CA VAL A 133 -1.32 2.42 -17.35
C VAL A 133 -2.62 2.01 -18.04
N VAL A 134 -2.55 1.86 -19.36
CA VAL A 134 -3.65 1.40 -20.20
C VAL A 134 -3.61 -0.12 -20.30
N VAL A 135 -4.76 -0.79 -20.23
CA VAL A 135 -4.90 -2.24 -20.46
C VAL A 135 -6.11 -2.53 -21.32
N ASP A 136 -6.08 -3.65 -22.05
CA ASP A 136 -7.33 -4.27 -22.54
C ASP A 136 -8.02 -5.07 -21.44
N ASP A 137 -9.25 -5.53 -21.66
CA ASP A 137 -10.03 -6.29 -20.67
C ASP A 137 -9.98 -7.81 -20.83
N ARG A 138 -8.99 -8.36 -21.55
CA ARG A 138 -8.78 -9.83 -21.53
C ARG A 138 -8.22 -10.25 -20.17
N LEU A 139 -8.88 -11.17 -19.48
CA LEU A 139 -8.46 -11.67 -18.17
C LEU A 139 -8.11 -13.16 -18.25
N PRO A 140 -7.14 -13.66 -17.46
CA PRO A 140 -6.82 -15.09 -17.38
C PRO A 140 -7.95 -15.87 -16.70
N VAL A 141 -8.43 -16.93 -17.36
CA VAL A 141 -9.58 -17.72 -16.95
C VAL A 141 -9.22 -19.20 -17.01
N SER A 142 -9.46 -19.92 -15.91
CA SER A 142 -9.29 -21.37 -15.85
C SER A 142 -10.31 -22.10 -16.72
N GLU A 143 -10.08 -23.41 -16.90
CA GLU A 143 -10.91 -24.26 -17.77
C GLU A 143 -12.39 -24.29 -17.37
N ASP A 144 -12.68 -24.17 -16.08
CA ASP A 144 -14.03 -24.07 -15.49
C ASP A 144 -14.72 -22.71 -15.72
N GLY A 145 -14.07 -21.76 -16.38
CA GLY A 145 -14.62 -20.43 -16.65
C GLY A 145 -14.43 -19.43 -15.51
N THR A 146 -13.64 -19.76 -14.49
CA THR A 146 -13.36 -18.91 -13.34
C THR A 146 -12.15 -18.00 -13.56
N LEU A 147 -12.19 -16.75 -13.08
CA LEU A 147 -11.00 -15.88 -13.09
C LEU A 147 -9.89 -16.47 -12.22
N LEU A 148 -8.67 -16.57 -12.78
CA LEU A 148 -7.53 -17.17 -12.09
C LEU A 148 -7.02 -16.30 -10.92
N PHE A 149 -7.05 -14.98 -11.09
CA PHE A 149 -6.50 -14.02 -10.14
C PHE A 149 -7.62 -13.25 -9.41
N CYS A 150 -7.40 -11.99 -9.05
CA CYS A 150 -8.35 -11.23 -8.23
C CYS A 150 -9.73 -11.13 -8.89
N ARG A 151 -10.78 -11.31 -8.08
CA ARG A 151 -12.18 -11.30 -8.52
C ARG A 151 -13.13 -10.73 -7.47
N SER A 152 -14.26 -10.20 -7.92
CA SER A 152 -15.36 -9.78 -7.04
C SER A 152 -16.21 -10.99 -6.62
N ALA A 153 -16.80 -10.93 -5.42
CA ALA A 153 -17.89 -11.83 -5.05
C ALA A 153 -19.13 -11.64 -5.95
N THR A 154 -19.25 -10.47 -6.57
CA THR A 154 -20.28 -10.16 -7.57
C THR A 154 -19.78 -10.56 -8.97
N PRO A 155 -20.29 -11.65 -9.59
CA PRO A 155 -19.69 -12.22 -10.82
C PRO A 155 -19.68 -11.32 -12.06
N ARG A 156 -20.40 -10.20 -12.01
CA ARG A 156 -20.55 -9.22 -13.09
C ARG A 156 -19.69 -7.97 -12.88
N GLU A 157 -18.85 -7.93 -11.86
CA GLU A 157 -18.04 -6.76 -11.50
C GLU A 157 -16.53 -7.02 -11.69
N PHE A 158 -15.83 -6.11 -12.37
CA PHE A 158 -14.50 -6.40 -12.91
C PHE A 158 -13.41 -5.36 -12.59
N TRP A 159 -13.70 -4.30 -11.83
CA TRP A 159 -12.68 -3.27 -11.56
C TRP A 159 -11.44 -3.82 -10.84
N SER A 160 -11.62 -4.74 -9.89
CA SER A 160 -10.52 -5.33 -9.12
C SER A 160 -9.59 -6.18 -9.98
N ALA A 161 -10.17 -7.05 -10.81
CA ALA A 161 -9.44 -7.87 -11.78
C ALA A 161 -8.65 -7.01 -12.80
N LEU A 162 -9.25 -5.93 -13.29
CA LEU A 162 -8.60 -5.02 -14.24
C LEU A 162 -7.53 -4.15 -13.59
N LEU A 163 -7.74 -3.72 -12.34
CA LEU A 163 -6.75 -2.99 -11.56
C LEU A 163 -5.51 -3.86 -11.30
N GLU A 164 -5.72 -5.11 -10.89
CA GLU A 164 -4.64 -6.09 -10.70
C GLU A 164 -3.90 -6.35 -12.02
N LYS A 165 -4.61 -6.50 -13.14
CA LYS A 165 -3.99 -6.61 -14.46
C LYS A 165 -3.09 -5.42 -14.80
N ALA A 166 -3.58 -4.20 -14.57
CA ALA A 166 -2.80 -2.99 -14.84
C ALA A 166 -1.57 -2.90 -13.94
N TYR A 167 -1.69 -3.34 -12.68
CA TYR A 167 -0.56 -3.41 -11.77
C TYR A 167 0.44 -4.51 -12.16
N ALA A 168 -0.03 -5.68 -12.60
CA ALA A 168 0.81 -6.76 -13.15
C ALA A 168 1.59 -6.27 -14.38
N LYS A 169 0.91 -5.59 -15.31
CA LYS A 169 1.55 -4.96 -16.47
C LYS A 169 2.64 -3.96 -16.07
N LEU A 170 2.37 -3.12 -15.08
CA LEU A 170 3.34 -2.13 -14.59
C LEU A 170 4.60 -2.80 -13.99
N ASN A 171 4.45 -3.99 -13.43
CA ASN A 171 5.52 -4.77 -12.82
C ASN A 171 6.09 -5.88 -13.73
N GLY A 172 5.62 -5.98 -14.99
CA GLY A 172 6.10 -6.90 -16.02
C GLY A 172 5.16 -8.08 -16.32
N CYS A 173 4.66 -8.77 -15.30
CA CYS A 173 3.74 -9.92 -15.42
C CYS A 173 2.99 -10.15 -14.10
N TYR A 174 2.02 -11.08 -14.07
CA TYR A 174 1.30 -11.42 -12.84
C TYR A 174 2.22 -12.02 -11.77
N GLU A 175 3.08 -12.98 -12.11
CA GLU A 175 4.03 -13.60 -11.17
C GLU A 175 4.99 -12.59 -10.50
N ALA A 176 5.23 -11.43 -11.13
CA ALA A 176 6.04 -10.38 -10.53
C ALA A 176 5.38 -9.73 -9.30
N LEU A 177 4.08 -9.97 -9.07
CA LEU A 177 3.34 -9.52 -7.89
C LEU A 177 3.42 -10.51 -6.72
N GLU A 178 3.97 -11.72 -6.90
CA GLU A 178 4.20 -12.65 -5.79
C GLU A 178 5.28 -12.11 -4.85
N GLY A 179 4.99 -12.14 -3.54
CA GLY A 179 5.91 -11.73 -2.48
C GLY A 179 6.25 -10.23 -2.55
N GLY A 180 5.36 -9.39 -2.03
CA GLY A 180 5.58 -7.95 -1.96
C GLY A 180 5.24 -7.36 -0.59
N ASN A 181 5.49 -6.06 -0.46
CA ASN A 181 5.33 -5.35 0.80
C ASN A 181 4.11 -4.42 0.75
N THR A 182 3.21 -4.54 1.71
CA THR A 182 1.97 -3.75 1.75
C THR A 182 2.23 -2.24 1.80
N ALA A 183 3.32 -1.80 2.42
CA ALA A 183 3.74 -0.39 2.39
C ALA A 183 3.98 0.12 0.97
N GLU A 184 4.54 -0.73 0.11
CA GLU A 184 4.80 -0.38 -1.29
C GLU A 184 3.50 -0.20 -2.09
N ALA A 185 2.53 -1.12 -1.93
CA ALA A 185 1.23 -1.01 -2.58
C ALA A 185 0.45 0.23 -2.11
N LEU A 186 0.45 0.49 -0.79
CA LEU A 186 -0.23 1.67 -0.24
C LEU A 186 0.34 2.97 -0.83
N VAL A 187 1.66 3.08 -0.96
CA VAL A 187 2.31 4.22 -1.63
C VAL A 187 1.93 4.27 -3.12
N ASP A 188 1.96 3.15 -3.84
CA ASP A 188 1.62 3.10 -5.27
C ASP A 188 0.15 3.50 -5.53
N PHE A 189 -0.76 3.25 -4.60
CA PHE A 189 -2.17 3.61 -4.73
C PHE A 189 -2.52 5.02 -4.24
N THR A 190 -1.66 5.65 -3.45
CA THR A 190 -2.00 6.93 -2.80
C THR A 190 -1.04 8.07 -3.08
N GLY A 191 0.22 7.78 -3.39
CA GLY A 191 1.32 8.74 -3.32
C GLY A 191 1.62 9.23 -1.91
N GLY A 192 1.03 8.61 -0.89
CA GLY A 192 1.26 8.90 0.53
C GLY A 192 2.63 8.43 1.01
N VAL A 193 2.83 8.48 2.32
CA VAL A 193 4.02 7.97 3.00
C VAL A 193 3.62 6.84 3.92
N SER A 194 4.27 5.69 3.75
CA SER A 194 4.06 4.51 4.58
C SER A 194 5.11 4.41 5.67
N GLU A 195 4.62 4.18 6.88
CA GLU A 195 5.42 3.94 8.06
C GLU A 195 5.14 2.52 8.57
N PRO A 196 6.11 1.60 8.46
CA PRO A 196 6.04 0.31 9.12
C PRO A 196 6.28 0.48 10.63
N LEU A 197 5.43 -0.15 11.43
CA LEU A 197 5.45 -0.14 12.89
C LEU A 197 5.53 -1.59 13.37
N ASN A 198 6.56 -1.89 14.16
CA ASN A 198 6.68 -3.14 14.88
C ASN A 198 5.84 -3.04 16.17
N LEU A 199 4.95 -4.01 16.38
CA LEU A 199 4.10 -4.09 17.56
C LEU A 199 4.81 -4.96 18.60
N ASN A 200 5.37 -4.33 19.64
CA ASN A 200 5.93 -5.05 20.77
C ASN A 200 4.78 -5.64 21.61
N GLN A 201 4.46 -6.91 21.34
CA GLN A 201 3.31 -7.59 21.93
C GLN A 201 3.43 -7.68 23.46
N GLU A 202 4.61 -7.95 23.99
CA GLU A 202 4.83 -8.06 25.44
C GLU A 202 4.49 -6.75 26.15
N GLU A 203 5.02 -5.65 25.64
CA GLU A 203 4.80 -4.30 26.16
C GLU A 203 3.31 -3.90 26.03
N LEU A 204 2.69 -4.16 24.89
CA LEU A 204 1.28 -3.83 24.66
C LEU A 204 0.31 -4.69 25.46
N ILE A 205 0.68 -5.92 25.84
CA ILE A 205 -0.10 -6.77 26.75
C ILE A 205 0.02 -6.26 28.18
N GLN A 206 1.24 -5.98 28.64
CA GLN A 206 1.52 -5.60 30.03
C GLN A 206 1.04 -4.18 30.36
N HIS A 207 1.14 -3.23 29.43
CA HIS A 207 0.89 -1.81 29.69
C HIS A 207 -0.37 -1.29 28.99
N ALA A 208 -1.48 -1.27 29.73
CA ALA A 208 -2.78 -0.80 29.23
C ALA A 208 -2.76 0.66 28.72
N ASP A 209 -1.95 1.53 29.33
CA ASP A 209 -1.84 2.94 28.91
C ASP A 209 -1.17 3.10 27.53
N GLN A 210 -0.12 2.32 27.25
CA GLN A 210 0.54 2.31 25.95
C GLN A 210 -0.38 1.73 24.87
N ARG A 211 -1.07 0.62 25.18
CA ARG A 211 -2.09 0.05 24.28
C ARG A 211 -3.18 1.06 23.94
N LYS A 212 -3.66 1.80 24.93
CA LYS A 212 -4.65 2.86 24.74
C LYS A 212 -4.11 4.03 23.91
N MET A 213 -2.87 4.45 24.14
CA MET A 213 -2.21 5.50 23.37
C MET A 213 -2.05 5.11 21.90
N LEU A 214 -1.64 3.86 21.65
CA LEU A 214 -1.51 3.28 20.32
C LEU A 214 -2.86 3.29 19.60
N PHE A 215 -3.92 2.79 20.23
CA PHE A 215 -5.28 2.82 19.67
C PHE A 215 -5.70 4.24 19.28
N GLN A 216 -5.49 5.21 20.18
CA GLN A 216 -5.88 6.60 19.93
C GLN A 216 -5.12 7.19 18.74
N THR A 217 -3.81 6.94 18.67
CA THR A 217 -2.95 7.43 17.58
C THR A 217 -3.36 6.87 16.23
N ILE A 218 -3.60 5.55 16.15
CA ILE A 218 -3.97 4.88 14.91
C ILE A 218 -5.40 5.22 14.50
N ALA A 219 -6.35 5.22 15.44
CA ALA A 219 -7.73 5.62 15.17
C ALA A 219 -7.81 7.08 14.70
N HIS A 220 -6.99 7.96 15.26
CA HIS A 220 -6.87 9.34 14.79
C HIS A 220 -6.31 9.41 13.36
N ALA A 221 -5.25 8.64 13.06
CA ALA A 221 -4.69 8.56 11.70
C ALA A 221 -5.72 8.04 10.68
N HIS A 222 -6.42 6.96 11.00
CA HIS A 222 -7.51 6.41 10.18
C HIS A 222 -8.64 7.42 9.98
N GLY A 223 -9.03 8.15 11.04
CA GLY A 223 -10.03 9.23 10.94
C GLY A 223 -9.61 10.37 9.99
N HIS A 224 -8.32 10.52 9.72
CA HIS A 224 -7.75 11.43 8.72
C HIS A 224 -7.38 10.71 7.42
N LYS A 225 -8.12 9.66 7.07
CA LYS A 225 -8.01 8.90 5.82
C LYS A 225 -6.65 8.22 5.59
N ALA A 226 -5.90 7.95 6.66
CA ALA A 226 -4.73 7.10 6.55
C ALA A 226 -5.19 5.67 6.24
N LEU A 227 -4.51 5.02 5.29
CA LEU A 227 -4.76 3.62 4.96
C LEU A 227 -3.88 2.75 5.85
N ILE A 228 -4.46 1.72 6.46
CA ILE A 228 -3.77 0.94 7.49
C ILE A 228 -3.90 -0.54 7.17
N THR A 229 -2.79 -1.25 7.24
CA THR A 229 -2.71 -2.69 7.03
C THR A 229 -1.86 -3.31 8.11
N CYS A 230 -1.99 -4.60 8.36
CA CYS A 230 -1.19 -5.29 9.37
C CYS A 230 -1.01 -6.75 8.99
N SER A 231 -0.10 -7.41 9.68
CA SER A 231 0.23 -8.82 9.45
C SER A 231 0.72 -9.47 10.72
N ILE A 232 0.71 -10.80 10.70
CA ILE A 232 1.32 -11.64 11.72
C ILE A 232 2.57 -12.24 11.11
N ARG A 233 3.73 -11.97 11.71
CA ARG A 233 5.01 -12.49 11.25
C ARG A 233 5.11 -13.98 11.59
N PRO A 234 5.40 -14.86 10.63
CA PRO A 234 5.73 -16.25 10.94
C PRO A 234 7.06 -16.29 11.71
N ALA A 235 7.22 -17.23 12.63
CA ALA A 235 8.51 -17.45 13.27
C ALA A 235 9.52 -18.03 12.26
N ASP A 236 10.81 -17.91 12.54
CA ASP A 236 11.86 -18.39 11.63
C ASP A 236 11.69 -19.89 11.35
N GLY A 237 11.60 -20.24 10.06
CA GLY A 237 11.39 -21.62 9.61
C GLY A 237 9.93 -22.10 9.61
N GLU A 238 8.98 -21.31 10.10
CA GLU A 238 7.55 -21.64 9.96
C GLU A 238 7.05 -21.44 8.52
N GLN A 239 5.99 -22.18 8.17
CA GLN A 239 5.31 -22.00 6.90
C GLN A 239 4.56 -20.66 6.86
N VAL A 240 4.83 -19.89 5.81
CA VAL A 240 4.05 -18.71 5.43
C VAL A 240 2.62 -19.15 5.07
N GLU A 241 1.64 -18.31 5.35
CA GLU A 241 0.21 -18.57 5.09
C GLU A 241 -0.37 -19.76 5.90
N SER A 242 0.12 -19.96 7.13
CA SER A 242 -0.41 -20.93 8.09
C SER A 242 -1.55 -20.37 8.94
N VAL A 243 -2.63 -21.14 9.11
CA VAL A 243 -3.83 -20.75 9.86
C VAL A 243 -3.66 -21.10 11.34
N LEU A 244 -3.90 -20.14 12.23
CA LEU A 244 -3.93 -20.30 13.68
C LEU A 244 -5.27 -20.87 14.14
N ASP A 245 -5.32 -21.43 15.36
CA ASP A 245 -6.53 -21.99 15.96
C ASP A 245 -7.70 -20.97 16.07
N CYS A 246 -7.36 -19.68 16.14
CA CYS A 246 -8.31 -18.57 16.18
C CYS A 246 -8.76 -18.08 14.78
N GLY A 247 -8.35 -18.77 13.70
CA GLY A 247 -8.70 -18.47 12.31
C GLY A 247 -7.81 -17.41 11.63
N LEU A 248 -6.93 -16.73 12.36
CA LEU A 248 -5.98 -15.76 11.79
C LEU A 248 -4.84 -16.47 11.05
N ILE A 249 -4.24 -15.81 10.06
CA ILE A 249 -3.25 -16.40 9.15
C ILE A 249 -1.91 -15.70 9.33
N LYS A 250 -0.86 -16.48 9.60
CA LYS A 250 0.53 -16.00 9.65
C LYS A 250 1.08 -15.75 8.25
N GLY A 251 1.93 -14.73 8.09
CA GLY A 251 2.50 -14.37 6.79
C GLY A 251 1.50 -13.79 5.79
N HIS A 252 0.33 -13.36 6.28
CA HIS A 252 -0.76 -12.80 5.46
C HIS A 252 -1.04 -11.34 5.83
N ALA A 253 -1.40 -10.53 4.83
CA ALA A 253 -1.70 -9.12 5.03
C ALA A 253 -3.21 -8.91 5.23
N TYR A 254 -3.58 -8.17 6.28
CA TYR A 254 -4.95 -7.78 6.59
C TYR A 254 -5.13 -6.27 6.39
N GLY A 255 -6.28 -5.86 5.86
CA GLY A 255 -6.69 -4.47 5.80
C GLY A 255 -7.40 -4.04 7.08
N VAL A 256 -7.13 -2.85 7.60
CA VAL A 256 -7.89 -2.27 8.72
C VAL A 256 -8.93 -1.32 8.16
N THR A 257 -10.21 -1.55 8.46
CA THR A 257 -11.32 -0.83 7.81
C THR A 257 -12.16 0.02 8.76
N ALA A 258 -11.98 -0.10 10.08
CA ALA A 258 -12.58 0.81 11.05
C ALA A 258 -11.96 0.72 12.45
N PHE A 259 -12.04 1.81 13.19
CA PHE A 259 -11.83 1.85 14.65
C PHE A 259 -13.08 2.40 15.34
N LYS A 260 -13.54 1.74 16.40
CA LYS A 260 -14.71 2.19 17.18
C LYS A 260 -14.46 2.05 18.68
N LYS A 261 -15.04 2.96 19.46
CA LYS A 261 -15.11 2.86 20.92
C LYS A 261 -16.53 2.43 21.29
N LEU A 262 -16.66 1.30 21.96
CA LEU A 262 -17.92 0.81 22.49
C LEU A 262 -17.99 1.10 23.98
N ARG A 263 -19.20 1.41 24.46
CA ARG A 263 -19.49 1.54 25.89
C ARG A 263 -20.45 0.43 26.25
N MET A 264 -19.99 -0.53 27.03
CA MET A 264 -20.82 -1.56 27.62
C MET A 264 -21.32 -1.04 28.96
N SER A 265 -22.60 -1.21 29.25
CA SER A 265 -23.16 -0.99 30.58
C SER A 265 -23.53 -2.35 31.13
N GLU A 266 -22.80 -2.82 32.13
CA GLU A 266 -23.17 -4.03 32.87
C GLU A 266 -23.82 -3.60 34.18
N THR A 267 -25.05 -4.09 34.40
CA THR A 267 -25.75 -3.91 35.67
C THR A 267 -25.54 -5.17 36.51
N LEU A 268 -24.56 -5.14 37.40
CA LEU A 268 -24.30 -6.21 38.37
C LEU A 268 -24.64 -5.66 39.76
N ASN A 269 -25.52 -6.35 40.50
CA ASN A 269 -25.95 -5.98 41.86
C ASN A 269 -26.45 -4.52 42.04
N GLY A 270 -27.14 -3.97 41.05
CA GLY A 270 -27.68 -2.60 41.11
C GLY A 270 -26.65 -1.48 40.90
N MET A 271 -25.37 -1.81 40.68
CA MET A 271 -24.35 -0.88 40.22
C MET A 271 -24.16 -0.98 38.71
N CYS A 272 -24.29 0.14 38.01
CA CYS A 272 -23.98 0.25 36.58
C CYS A 272 -22.48 0.48 36.40
N ASN A 273 -21.74 -0.56 36.03
CA ASN A 273 -20.34 -0.40 35.62
C ASN A 273 -20.27 -0.20 34.11
N ALA A 274 -19.71 0.93 33.69
CA ALA A 274 -19.55 1.28 32.29
C ALA A 274 -18.14 0.91 31.79
N THR A 275 -18.01 -0.22 31.12
CA THR A 275 -16.74 -0.67 30.52
C THR A 275 -16.59 -0.08 29.11
N ARG A 276 -15.41 0.45 28.78
CA ARG A 276 -15.11 1.00 27.44
C ARG A 276 -14.24 0.03 26.67
N LEU A 277 -14.78 -0.52 25.57
CA LEU A 277 -14.04 -1.40 24.67
C LEU A 277 -13.49 -0.60 23.49
N HIS A 278 -12.26 -0.92 23.11
CA HIS A 278 -11.59 -0.39 21.94
C HIS A 278 -11.65 -1.46 20.85
N MET A 279 -12.42 -1.20 19.79
CA MET A 279 -12.70 -2.17 18.73
C MET A 279 -11.97 -1.79 17.45
N VAL A 280 -11.48 -2.81 16.76
CA VAL A 280 -10.92 -2.69 15.41
C VAL A 280 -11.66 -3.62 14.47
N ARG A 281 -11.98 -3.13 13.27
CA ARG A 281 -12.52 -3.94 12.18
C ARG A 281 -11.42 -4.21 11.17
N MET A 282 -11.31 -5.48 10.85
CA MET A 282 -10.29 -6.08 10.02
C MET A 282 -10.91 -6.68 8.78
N ARG A 283 -10.12 -6.80 7.72
CA ARG A 283 -10.48 -7.51 6.51
C ARG A 283 -9.38 -8.49 6.10
N ASN A 284 -9.80 -9.73 5.85
CA ASN A 284 -9.03 -10.78 5.21
C ASN A 284 -9.23 -10.75 3.68
N PRO A 285 -8.18 -10.47 2.87
CA PRO A 285 -8.18 -10.57 1.41
C PRO A 285 -8.66 -11.89 0.80
N TRP A 286 -8.51 -13.02 1.48
CA TRP A 286 -8.98 -14.31 0.97
C TRP A 286 -10.51 -14.41 0.98
N GLY A 287 -11.18 -13.64 1.85
CA GLY A 287 -12.61 -13.78 2.10
C GLY A 287 -12.99 -15.09 2.78
N THR A 288 -12.01 -15.88 3.22
CA THR A 288 -12.17 -17.18 3.87
C THR A 288 -11.23 -17.28 5.06
N ALA A 289 -11.62 -18.03 6.11
CA ALA A 289 -10.92 -18.11 7.40
C ALA A 289 -10.94 -16.78 8.17
N ASP A 290 -12.06 -16.53 8.85
CA ASP A 290 -12.24 -15.35 9.69
C ASP A 290 -11.90 -15.66 11.15
N TRP A 291 -11.57 -14.59 11.89
CA TRP A 291 -11.42 -14.63 13.35
C TRP A 291 -12.59 -15.35 14.02
N THR A 292 -12.28 -16.34 14.86
CA THR A 292 -13.28 -17.16 15.57
C THR A 292 -13.44 -16.79 17.05
N GLY A 293 -12.61 -15.89 17.57
CA GLY A 293 -12.64 -15.46 18.97
C GLY A 293 -13.77 -14.49 19.31
N ALA A 294 -13.58 -13.73 20.41
CA ALA A 294 -14.56 -12.77 20.88
C ALA A 294 -14.87 -11.69 19.82
N TRP A 295 -16.14 -11.34 19.65
CA TRP A 295 -16.63 -10.39 18.65
C TRP A 295 -16.46 -10.84 17.18
N SER A 296 -16.11 -12.10 16.94
CA SER A 296 -16.30 -12.74 15.63
C SER A 296 -17.76 -12.65 15.17
N LEU A 297 -18.04 -12.88 13.89
CA LEU A 297 -19.39 -12.69 13.34
C LEU A 297 -20.47 -13.50 14.06
N GLY A 298 -20.16 -14.73 14.49
CA GLY A 298 -21.06 -15.63 15.22
C GLY A 298 -20.99 -15.49 16.75
N SER A 299 -20.21 -14.54 17.26
CA SER A 299 -19.90 -14.41 18.69
C SER A 299 -21.15 -14.04 19.52
N PRO A 300 -21.43 -14.75 20.64
CA PRO A 300 -22.56 -14.43 21.51
C PRO A 300 -22.42 -13.06 22.20
N GLN A 301 -21.21 -12.50 22.27
CA GLN A 301 -20.92 -11.16 22.80
C GLN A 301 -21.76 -10.08 22.10
N TRP A 302 -22.09 -10.24 20.81
CA TRP A 302 -22.97 -9.31 20.10
C TRP A 302 -24.38 -9.23 20.66
N GLN A 303 -24.86 -10.27 21.35
CA GLN A 303 -26.19 -10.29 21.97
C GLN A 303 -26.28 -9.34 23.17
N GLN A 304 -25.13 -8.99 23.76
CA GLN A 304 -25.04 -8.04 24.87
C GLN A 304 -25.26 -6.58 24.40
N LEU A 305 -25.17 -6.31 23.09
CA LEU A 305 -25.38 -4.99 22.53
C LEU A 305 -26.82 -4.76 22.08
N SER A 306 -27.31 -3.55 22.30
CA SER A 306 -28.58 -3.11 21.74
C SER A 306 -28.56 -3.18 20.21
N ARG A 307 -29.73 -3.30 19.59
CA ARG A 307 -29.85 -3.30 18.12
C ARG A 307 -29.20 -2.04 17.50
N ARG A 308 -29.40 -0.88 18.12
CA ARG A 308 -28.82 0.40 17.67
C ARG A 308 -27.30 0.40 17.70
N GLU A 309 -26.70 -0.21 18.73
CA GLU A 309 -25.24 -0.32 18.82
C GLU A 309 -24.67 -1.28 17.78
N ARG A 310 -25.35 -2.41 17.54
CA ARG A 310 -24.97 -3.35 16.47
C ARG A 310 -25.07 -2.71 15.08
N GLU A 311 -26.12 -1.93 14.83
CA GLU A 311 -26.29 -1.14 13.61
C GLU A 311 -25.17 -0.10 13.48
N LYS A 312 -24.85 0.62 14.57
CA LYS A 312 -23.74 1.57 14.61
C LYS A 312 -22.39 0.90 14.37
N MET A 313 -22.20 -0.35 14.78
CA MET A 313 -21.01 -1.14 14.49
C MET A 313 -20.93 -1.53 13.00
N GLY A 314 -22.01 -1.48 12.25
CA GLY A 314 -22.05 -1.83 10.83
C GLY A 314 -22.25 -3.33 10.60
N LEU A 315 -22.71 -4.08 11.61
CA LEU A 315 -22.96 -5.53 11.51
C LEU A 315 -24.15 -5.91 10.62
N VAL A 316 -24.85 -4.92 10.08
CA VAL A 316 -26.02 -5.12 9.20
C VAL A 316 -25.57 -5.56 7.80
N VAL A 317 -24.34 -5.23 7.41
CA VAL A 317 -23.83 -5.36 6.05
C VAL A 317 -22.78 -6.49 6.05
N ARG A 318 -23.13 -7.62 5.42
CA ARG A 318 -22.30 -8.84 5.38
C ARG A 318 -21.18 -8.69 4.35
N ASP A 319 -20.01 -8.27 4.80
CA ASP A 319 -18.81 -8.21 3.94
C ASP A 319 -17.98 -9.48 4.17
N VAL A 320 -17.88 -10.32 3.15
CA VAL A 320 -17.11 -11.58 3.19
C VAL A 320 -15.65 -11.24 3.54
N GLY A 321 -15.10 -11.86 4.58
CA GLY A 321 -13.75 -11.60 5.07
C GLY A 321 -13.60 -10.44 6.06
N GLU A 322 -14.68 -9.71 6.42
CA GLU A 322 -14.61 -8.68 7.46
C GLU A 322 -15.02 -9.20 8.84
N PHE A 323 -14.23 -8.86 9.86
CA PHE A 323 -14.52 -9.22 11.24
C PHE A 323 -14.12 -8.09 12.21
N TRP A 324 -14.76 -8.07 13.36
CA TRP A 324 -14.37 -7.21 14.47
C TRP A 324 -13.61 -8.01 15.51
N MET A 325 -12.72 -7.34 16.22
CA MET A 325 -12.08 -7.87 17.42
C MET A 325 -11.77 -6.72 18.39
N GLU A 326 -11.50 -7.07 19.64
CA GLU A 326 -10.97 -6.11 20.59
C GLU A 326 -9.53 -5.73 20.22
N PHE A 327 -9.17 -4.47 20.45
CA PHE A 327 -7.83 -3.99 20.17
C PHE A 327 -6.77 -4.65 21.08
N GLU A 328 -7.21 -5.23 22.20
CA GLU A 328 -6.36 -6.06 23.05
C GLU A 328 -5.95 -7.36 22.35
N ASP A 329 -6.91 -8.09 21.77
CA ASP A 329 -6.58 -9.27 20.97
C ASP A 329 -5.75 -8.89 19.74
N PHE A 330 -6.04 -7.75 19.10
CA PHE A 330 -5.19 -7.24 18.02
C PHE A 330 -3.73 -7.12 18.47
N CYS A 331 -3.46 -6.49 19.62
CA CYS A 331 -2.10 -6.34 20.14
C CYS A 331 -1.46 -7.67 20.57
N ARG A 332 -2.26 -8.68 20.90
CA ARG A 332 -1.77 -10.02 21.27
C ARG A 332 -1.35 -10.85 20.05
N TYR A 333 -2.05 -10.74 18.93
CA TYR A 333 -1.82 -11.58 17.75
C TYR A 333 -0.99 -10.91 16.67
N PHE A 334 -1.22 -9.62 16.38
CA PHE A 334 -0.55 -8.92 15.28
C PHE A 334 0.83 -8.42 15.71
N THR A 335 1.81 -8.52 14.81
CA THR A 335 3.22 -8.19 15.06
C THR A 335 3.67 -6.95 14.30
N ASP A 336 3.05 -6.71 13.14
CA ASP A 336 3.47 -5.65 12.22
C ASP A 336 2.25 -4.89 11.74
N MET A 337 2.38 -3.57 11.65
CA MET A 337 1.37 -2.69 11.09
C MET A 337 2.02 -1.66 10.18
N VAL A 338 1.37 -1.31 9.09
CA VAL A 338 1.80 -0.23 8.20
C VAL A 338 0.72 0.84 8.19
N VAL A 339 1.12 2.08 8.49
CA VAL A 339 0.25 3.25 8.43
C VAL A 339 0.68 4.11 7.25
N CYS A 340 -0.17 4.22 6.24
CA CYS A 340 0.05 5.08 5.08
C CYS A 340 -0.72 6.40 5.22
N ARG A 341 0.02 7.49 5.44
CA ARG A 341 -0.54 8.84 5.58
C ARG A 341 -0.54 9.55 4.24
N LEU A 342 -1.61 10.27 3.96
CA LEU A 342 -1.70 11.10 2.76
C LEU A 342 -0.90 12.39 2.97
N ALA A 343 0.05 12.65 2.08
CA ALA A 343 0.72 13.94 2.01
C ALA A 343 -0.20 14.94 1.29
N GLU A 344 -1.19 15.49 1.98
CA GLU A 344 -2.02 16.55 1.40
C GLU A 344 -1.26 17.88 1.38
N LYS A 345 -1.17 18.50 0.20
CA LYS A 345 -0.83 19.91 0.07
C LYS A 345 -2.06 20.74 0.42
N SER A 346 -2.28 21.00 1.70
CA SER A 346 -3.33 21.94 2.10
C SER A 346 -2.96 23.33 1.58
N LEU A 347 -3.71 23.80 0.58
CA LEU A 347 -3.62 25.17 0.05
C LEU A 347 -4.27 26.19 1.00
N LEU A 348 -4.96 25.76 2.06
CA LEU A 348 -5.84 26.64 2.84
C LEU A 348 -5.74 26.50 4.37
N TRP A 349 -5.04 25.51 4.95
CA TRP A 349 -4.89 25.41 6.42
C TRP A 349 -3.47 25.01 6.89
N PRO A 350 -2.79 25.79 7.77
CA PRO A 350 -1.34 25.65 7.95
C PRO A 350 -0.87 24.73 9.10
N GLN A 351 -1.74 24.16 9.95
CA GLN A 351 -1.30 23.75 11.30
C GLN A 351 -1.24 22.25 11.64
N THR A 352 -1.57 21.32 10.74
CA THR A 352 -1.56 19.87 11.10
C THR A 352 -0.90 18.95 10.08
N HIS A 353 -0.28 19.49 9.01
CA HIS A 353 0.21 18.69 7.90
C HIS A 353 1.74 18.69 7.81
N TRP A 354 2.30 17.49 7.60
CA TRP A 354 3.69 17.29 7.24
C TRP A 354 4.00 17.97 5.91
N ARG A 355 5.02 18.83 5.87
CA ARG A 355 5.47 19.47 4.63
C ARG A 355 6.44 18.53 3.90
N GLU A 356 6.12 18.20 2.66
CA GLU A 356 6.93 17.31 1.82
C GLU A 356 7.92 18.11 0.96
N VAL A 357 9.20 17.76 1.05
CA VAL A 357 10.23 18.14 0.08
C VAL A 357 10.82 16.86 -0.52
N TRP A 358 11.02 16.85 -1.84
CA TRP A 358 11.55 15.68 -2.52
C TRP A 358 12.57 16.04 -3.59
N GLU A 359 13.53 15.14 -3.79
CA GLU A 359 14.54 15.22 -4.86
C GLU A 359 14.57 13.88 -5.61
N ARG A 360 14.67 13.94 -6.94
CA ARG A 360 14.85 12.78 -7.81
C ARG A 360 16.18 12.89 -8.54
N GLN A 361 17.08 11.93 -8.32
CA GLN A 361 18.38 11.90 -9.00
C GLN A 361 18.55 10.63 -9.85
N ILE A 362 19.33 10.78 -10.93
CA ILE A 362 19.92 9.67 -11.69
C ILE A 362 21.38 9.67 -11.31
N ASP A 363 21.84 8.58 -10.69
CA ASP A 363 23.23 8.53 -10.27
C ASP A 363 24.17 8.44 -11.50
N ARG A 364 25.12 9.38 -11.60
CA ARG A 364 26.20 9.34 -12.60
C ARG A 364 27.32 8.50 -11.99
N ARG A 365 28.10 7.77 -12.80
CA ARG A 365 29.17 6.81 -12.41
C ARG A 365 30.19 7.28 -11.34
N SER A 366 30.11 8.50 -10.81
CA SER A 366 30.97 9.10 -9.79
C SER A 366 30.34 9.32 -8.40
N ARG A 367 29.07 8.95 -8.13
CA ARG A 367 28.44 9.16 -6.79
C ARG A 367 27.86 7.89 -6.14
N CYS A 368 28.38 6.71 -6.50
CA CYS A 368 27.97 5.43 -5.92
C CYS A 368 28.94 5.01 -4.79
N GLY A 369 28.90 5.74 -3.67
CA GLY A 369 29.92 5.66 -2.62
C GLY A 369 29.79 4.51 -1.63
N GLY A 370 28.64 3.82 -1.59
CA GLY A 370 28.36 2.79 -0.57
C GLY A 370 28.05 3.38 0.81
N CYS A 371 27.71 2.54 1.78
CA CYS A 371 27.36 2.98 3.13
C CYS A 371 28.57 3.49 3.94
N ILE A 372 28.33 3.93 5.18
CA ILE A 372 29.35 4.52 6.06
C ILE A 372 30.55 3.59 6.35
N ASN A 373 30.39 2.28 6.17
CA ASN A 373 31.46 1.29 6.30
C ASN A 373 32.56 1.48 5.22
N HIS A 374 32.22 2.10 4.09
CA HIS A 374 33.14 2.39 2.99
C HIS A 374 33.69 3.82 3.11
N ARG A 375 34.48 4.09 4.14
CA ARG A 375 34.90 5.45 4.54
C ARG A 375 35.52 6.28 3.41
N ASP A 376 36.30 5.65 2.53
CA ASP A 376 37.00 6.32 1.43
C ASP A 376 36.05 6.81 0.32
N THR A 377 34.87 6.20 0.19
CA THR A 377 33.94 6.46 -0.90
C THR A 377 32.58 6.96 -0.42
N PHE A 378 32.22 6.79 0.85
CA PHE A 378 30.93 7.16 1.43
C PHE A 378 30.55 8.62 1.17
N LEU A 379 31.51 9.54 1.31
CA LEU A 379 31.28 10.96 1.07
C LEU A 379 31.20 11.31 -0.42
N TYR A 380 31.25 10.35 -1.34
CA TYR A 380 30.94 10.50 -2.77
C TYR A 380 29.44 10.37 -3.09
N ASN A 381 28.63 9.81 -2.17
CA ASN A 381 27.18 9.72 -2.35
C ASN A 381 26.50 11.10 -2.47
N PRO A 382 25.32 11.21 -3.10
CA PRO A 382 24.52 12.44 -3.04
C PRO A 382 24.36 12.95 -1.60
N GLN A 383 24.38 14.27 -1.43
CA GLN A 383 24.28 14.92 -0.12
C GLN A 383 23.16 15.96 -0.19
N PHE A 384 22.23 15.92 0.76
CA PHE A 384 21.08 16.81 0.81
C PHE A 384 21.10 17.59 2.13
N LEU A 385 21.27 18.90 2.04
CA LEU A 385 21.36 19.77 3.21
C LEU A 385 19.96 20.18 3.66
N PHE A 386 19.70 20.14 4.96
CA PHE A 386 18.50 20.72 5.56
C PHE A 386 18.79 21.40 6.88
N GLU A 387 17.87 22.26 7.30
CA GLU A 387 17.97 23.01 8.54
C GLU A 387 16.67 22.92 9.32
N LEU A 388 16.80 22.70 10.63
CA LEU A 388 15.69 22.67 11.57
C LEU A 388 15.81 23.89 12.49
N VAL A 389 14.74 24.69 12.51
CA VAL A 389 14.61 25.88 13.35
C VAL A 389 13.57 25.61 14.43
N GLY A 390 13.87 25.93 15.69
CA GLY A 390 12.99 25.74 16.85
C GLY A 390 13.40 24.61 17.80
N ASP A 391 12.63 24.42 18.88
CA ASP A 391 12.91 23.47 19.97
C ASP A 391 12.58 22.03 19.57
N GLY A 392 13.43 21.45 18.72
CA GLY A 392 13.31 20.06 18.28
C GLY A 392 12.15 19.82 17.31
N ALA A 393 12.39 19.01 16.29
CA ALA A 393 11.33 18.64 15.35
C ALA A 393 11.35 17.13 15.12
N GLU A 394 10.16 16.52 15.20
CA GLU A 394 9.94 15.20 14.63
C GLU A 394 10.06 15.32 13.11
N VAL A 395 10.91 14.48 12.52
CA VAL A 395 11.11 14.39 11.08
C VAL A 395 10.87 12.97 10.63
N LEU A 396 10.29 12.82 9.45
CA LEU A 396 10.09 11.55 8.79
C LEU A 396 10.82 11.59 7.44
N ILE A 397 11.80 10.71 7.28
CA ILE A 397 12.66 10.63 6.10
C ILE A 397 12.35 9.32 5.39
N CYS A 398 12.05 9.37 4.10
CA CYS A 398 11.78 8.19 3.28
C CYS A 398 12.68 8.19 2.06
N LEU A 399 13.49 7.13 1.92
CA LEU A 399 14.31 6.85 0.74
C LEU A 399 13.65 5.72 -0.06
N GLN A 400 13.41 5.94 -1.34
CA GLN A 400 12.81 4.95 -2.23
C GLN A 400 13.66 4.74 -3.48
N GLN A 401 13.93 3.48 -3.84
CA GLN A 401 14.57 3.12 -5.10
C GLN A 401 13.54 2.80 -6.20
N GLU A 402 13.99 2.82 -7.46
CA GLU A 402 13.18 2.40 -8.60
C GLU A 402 12.71 0.95 -8.46
N ASP A 403 11.46 0.70 -8.85
CA ASP A 403 10.93 -0.65 -8.85
C ASP A 403 11.60 -1.48 -9.96
N ARG A 404 12.22 -2.59 -9.57
CA ARG A 404 12.95 -3.47 -10.48
C ARG A 404 12.18 -4.73 -10.86
N ARG A 405 10.94 -4.91 -10.40
CA ARG A 405 10.15 -6.14 -10.66
C ARG A 405 10.04 -6.48 -12.14
N MET A 406 9.95 -5.48 -13.01
CA MET A 406 9.90 -5.66 -14.46
C MET A 406 11.14 -6.40 -15.03
N LYS A 407 12.27 -6.34 -14.32
CA LYS A 407 13.53 -7.01 -14.68
C LYS A 407 13.72 -8.39 -14.02
N ARG A 408 12.73 -8.89 -13.26
CA ARG A 408 12.82 -10.23 -12.63
C ARG A 408 13.03 -11.34 -13.65
N ARG A 409 12.44 -11.21 -14.85
CA ARG A 409 12.64 -12.13 -15.98
C ARG A 409 14.11 -12.18 -16.43
N GLU A 410 14.84 -11.09 -16.31
CA GLU A 410 16.25 -10.95 -16.71
C GLU A 410 17.22 -11.30 -15.56
N GLY A 411 16.72 -11.74 -14.40
CA GLY A 411 17.53 -12.02 -13.22
C GLY A 411 18.08 -10.77 -12.51
N SER A 412 17.66 -9.55 -12.90
CA SER A 412 18.12 -8.29 -12.31
C SER A 412 16.99 -7.51 -11.61
N GLY A 413 15.96 -8.23 -11.19
CA GLY A 413 14.76 -7.67 -10.56
C GLY A 413 14.81 -7.50 -9.05
N GLU A 414 15.94 -7.81 -8.42
CA GLU A 414 16.16 -7.65 -6.98
C GLU A 414 16.42 -6.19 -6.63
N ASN A 415 15.88 -5.79 -5.48
CA ASN A 415 16.14 -4.50 -4.88
C ASN A 415 17.57 -4.45 -4.36
N LEU A 416 18.18 -3.28 -4.41
CA LEU A 416 19.47 -3.06 -3.76
C LEU A 416 19.24 -2.87 -2.25
N PRO A 417 20.15 -3.35 -1.39
CA PRO A 417 20.16 -2.92 0.01
C PRO A 417 20.43 -1.42 0.07
N ILE A 418 19.45 -0.64 0.51
CA ILE A 418 19.54 0.83 0.60
C ILE A 418 19.35 1.30 2.03
N GLY A 419 19.90 2.47 2.34
CA GLY A 419 19.76 3.16 3.62
C GLY A 419 20.28 4.58 3.51
N PHE A 420 20.27 5.32 4.62
CA PHE A 420 20.81 6.67 4.66
C PHE A 420 21.35 7.05 6.03
N GLU A 421 22.31 7.96 6.00
CA GLU A 421 22.87 8.60 7.19
C GLU A 421 22.44 10.05 7.29
N VAL A 422 22.21 10.53 8.50
CA VAL A 422 21.99 11.95 8.80
C VAL A 422 23.16 12.45 9.64
N LEU A 423 23.95 13.35 9.07
CA LEU A 423 25.09 13.97 9.75
C LEU A 423 24.72 15.36 10.24
N ARG A 424 25.11 15.70 11.47
CA ARG A 424 25.05 17.08 11.97
C ARG A 424 26.26 17.85 11.45
N VAL A 425 26.03 19.05 10.96
CA VAL A 425 27.08 19.91 10.37
C VAL A 425 27.03 21.32 10.94
N GLU A 426 28.09 22.09 10.66
CA GLU A 426 28.23 23.46 11.10
C GLU A 426 27.12 24.35 10.50
N VAL A 427 26.60 25.28 11.32
CA VAL A 427 25.44 26.12 10.98
C VAL A 427 25.70 27.04 9.78
N ASN A 428 26.96 27.37 9.49
CA ASN A 428 27.36 28.19 8.35
C ASN A 428 27.73 27.37 7.10
N ARG A 429 27.63 26.03 7.13
CA ARG A 429 28.04 25.18 6.01
C ARG A 429 27.17 25.41 4.77
N VAL A 430 27.83 25.73 3.66
CA VAL A 430 27.22 25.88 2.33
C VAL A 430 27.81 24.91 1.29
N CYS A 431 28.86 24.18 1.67
CA CYS A 431 29.58 23.25 0.81
C CYS A 431 29.37 21.79 1.23
N ARG A 432 29.68 20.88 0.32
CA ARG A 432 29.63 19.43 0.52
C ARG A 432 30.51 18.99 1.70
N VAL A 433 30.03 18.01 2.47
CA VAL A 433 30.78 17.34 3.54
C VAL A 433 31.94 16.55 2.93
N GLN A 434 33.16 16.79 3.44
CA GLN A 434 34.42 16.23 2.96
C GLN A 434 35.12 15.36 4.02
N CYS A 435 34.71 15.47 5.29
CA CYS A 435 35.16 14.64 6.40
C CYS A 435 33.95 14.18 7.21
N LEU A 436 34.03 13.03 7.86
CA LEU A 436 32.94 12.52 8.69
C LEU A 436 32.71 13.43 9.90
N CYS A 437 31.45 13.80 10.12
CA CYS A 437 30.99 14.60 11.25
C CYS A 437 30.16 13.72 12.21
N GLU A 438 29.58 14.34 13.24
CA GLU A 438 28.65 13.69 14.17
C GLU A 438 27.47 13.04 13.39
N GLN A 439 27.27 11.74 13.59
CA GLN A 439 26.10 11.03 13.07
C GLN A 439 24.91 11.30 13.99
N ALA A 440 23.94 12.07 13.49
CA ALA A 440 22.74 12.43 14.24
C ALA A 440 21.67 11.33 14.19
N ALA A 441 21.58 10.62 13.07
CA ALA A 441 20.68 9.48 12.89
C ALA A 441 21.17 8.56 11.77
N SER A 442 20.71 7.31 11.78
CA SER A 442 20.98 6.31 10.75
C SER A 442 19.73 5.48 10.51
N SER A 443 19.44 5.18 9.25
CA SER A 443 18.38 4.22 8.93
C SER A 443 18.92 2.79 8.99
N VAL A 444 18.02 1.81 9.15
CA VAL A 444 18.36 0.43 8.81
C VAL A 444 18.67 0.33 7.31
N TYR A 445 19.56 -0.60 6.94
CA TYR A 445 19.78 -0.98 5.54
C TYR A 445 18.98 -2.22 5.24
N MET A 446 18.18 -2.17 4.18
CA MET A 446 17.33 -3.28 3.78
C MET A 446 17.13 -3.30 2.27
N ASP A 447 16.89 -4.49 1.73
CA ASP A 447 16.59 -4.77 0.32
C ASP A 447 15.09 -4.56 0.00
N SER A 448 14.43 -3.65 0.71
CA SER A 448 13.09 -3.21 0.36
C SER A 448 13.12 -2.05 -0.64
N ARG A 449 12.00 -1.81 -1.34
CA ARG A 449 11.94 -0.71 -2.30
C ARG A 449 11.99 0.67 -1.62
N SER A 450 11.62 0.74 -0.35
CA SER A 450 11.68 1.96 0.45
C SER A 450 12.14 1.70 1.88
N VAL A 451 12.85 2.68 2.44
CA VAL A 451 13.28 2.74 3.84
C VAL A 451 12.77 4.03 4.44
N THR A 452 12.16 3.94 5.63
CA THR A 452 11.57 5.09 6.33
C THR A 452 12.15 5.18 7.73
N LEU A 453 12.53 6.38 8.17
CA LEU A 453 12.98 6.68 9.53
C LEU A 453 12.17 7.85 10.08
N ARG A 454 11.54 7.64 11.24
CA ARG A 454 11.01 8.71 12.08
C ARG A 454 12.00 8.98 13.22
N VAL A 455 12.40 10.23 13.38
CA VAL A 455 13.37 10.63 14.41
C VAL A 455 13.10 12.06 14.88
N THR A 456 13.38 12.33 16.15
CA THR A 456 13.36 13.69 16.71
C THR A 456 14.77 14.25 16.66
N LEU A 457 14.95 15.37 15.96
CA LEU A 457 16.24 16.05 15.85
C LEU A 457 16.15 17.42 16.53
N GLY A 458 17.21 17.81 17.23
CA GLY A 458 17.35 19.15 17.79
C GLY A 458 17.49 20.25 16.73
N PRO A 459 17.48 21.52 17.12
CA PRO A 459 17.81 22.62 16.21
C PRO A 459 19.23 22.48 15.67
N GLY A 460 19.38 22.71 14.37
CA GLY A 460 20.67 22.61 13.72
C GLY A 460 20.58 22.42 12.21
N ARG A 461 21.76 22.28 11.61
CA ARG A 461 21.94 21.99 10.18
C ARG A 461 22.42 20.57 10.03
N TYR A 462 21.86 19.88 9.04
CA TYR A 462 22.05 18.44 8.84
C TYR A 462 22.23 18.12 7.37
N VAL A 463 22.93 17.02 7.07
CA VAL A 463 23.10 16.48 5.72
C VAL A 463 22.61 15.04 5.69
N ILE A 464 21.72 14.73 4.75
CA ILE A 464 21.27 13.36 4.46
C ILE A 464 22.13 12.78 3.33
N LEU A 465 22.69 11.60 3.56
CA LEU A 465 23.41 10.81 2.57
C LEU A 465 22.65 9.52 2.28
N PRO A 466 21.80 9.47 1.24
CA PRO A 466 21.22 8.21 0.78
C PRO A 466 22.27 7.39 0.04
N THR A 467 22.35 6.11 0.38
CA THR A 467 23.37 5.21 -0.15
C THR A 467 22.80 3.83 -0.42
N THR A 468 23.45 3.10 -1.32
CA THR A 468 23.40 1.64 -1.35
C THR A 468 24.37 1.09 -0.30
N PHE A 469 24.16 -0.15 0.15
CA PHE A 469 25.07 -0.77 1.11
C PHE A 469 26.48 -0.90 0.54
N LEU A 470 26.61 -1.52 -0.65
CA LEU A 470 27.88 -1.64 -1.37
C LEU A 470 28.10 -0.46 -2.34
N PRO A 471 29.36 -0.04 -2.58
CA PRO A 471 29.69 0.97 -3.58
C PRO A 471 29.49 0.45 -5.02
N GLY A 472 29.54 1.37 -6.00
CA GLY A 472 29.52 1.06 -7.43
C GLY A 472 28.14 0.73 -8.03
N SER A 473 27.11 0.60 -7.20
CA SER A 473 25.74 0.35 -7.66
C SER A 473 25.06 1.64 -8.11
N THR A 474 24.58 1.69 -9.35
CA THR A 474 23.81 2.82 -9.89
C THR A 474 22.31 2.58 -9.77
N GLY A 475 21.55 3.62 -9.46
CA GLY A 475 20.10 3.56 -9.42
C GLY A 475 19.44 4.93 -9.45
N ARG A 476 18.13 4.94 -9.72
CA ARG A 476 17.28 6.10 -9.51
C ARG A 476 16.64 5.98 -8.15
N PHE A 477 16.59 7.10 -7.42
CA PHE A 477 15.93 7.14 -6.13
C PHE A 477 15.10 8.42 -5.97
N LEU A 478 14.21 8.36 -4.99
CA LEU A 478 13.43 9.48 -4.48
C LEU A 478 13.70 9.58 -2.99
N LEU A 479 14.19 10.74 -2.55
CA LEU A 479 14.24 11.09 -1.14
C LEU A 479 13.06 12.00 -0.83
N ARG A 480 12.26 11.65 0.17
CA ARG A 480 11.14 12.46 0.67
C ARG A 480 11.40 12.81 2.12
N PHE A 481 11.28 14.09 2.44
CA PHE A 481 11.45 14.59 3.78
C PHE A 481 10.14 15.23 4.23
N PHE A 482 9.72 14.89 5.44
CA PHE A 482 8.52 15.38 6.07
C PHE A 482 8.91 16.00 7.41
N SER A 483 8.44 17.23 7.67
CA SER A 483 8.43 17.83 9.02
C SER A 483 7.17 18.66 9.26
N HIS A 484 6.79 18.83 10.54
CA HIS A 484 5.82 19.82 10.97
C HIS A 484 6.37 21.26 10.85
N SER A 485 7.68 21.42 11.01
CA SER A 485 8.39 22.68 10.82
C SER A 485 8.66 22.94 9.33
N HIS A 486 8.85 24.21 8.95
CA HIS A 486 9.23 24.53 7.58
C HIS A 486 10.68 24.12 7.32
N VAL A 487 10.86 23.16 6.41
CA VAL A 487 12.19 22.66 6.04
C VAL A 487 12.38 22.81 4.53
N ARG A 488 13.61 23.14 4.11
CA ARG A 488 14.01 23.22 2.71
C ARG A 488 15.23 22.32 2.50
N LEU A 489 15.10 21.33 1.62
CA LEU A 489 16.25 20.57 1.13
C LEU A 489 17.02 21.43 0.12
N ARG A 490 18.34 21.51 0.26
CA ARG A 490 19.25 22.18 -0.67
C ARG A 490 20.29 21.22 -1.22
#